data_AF-A0A7S1QX68-F1
#
_entry.id   AF-A0A7S1QX68-F1
#
_cell.length_a   1.000
_cell.length_b   1.000
_cell.length_c   1.000
_cell.angle_alpha   90.00
_cell.angle_beta   90.00
_cell.angle_gamma   90.00
#
_symmetry.space_group_name_H-M   'P 1'
#
loop_
_entity.id
_entity.type
_entity.pdbx_description
1 polymer ?
#
loop_
_entity_poly.entity_id
_entity_poly.type
_entity_poly.pdbx_seq_one_letter_code
_entity_poly.pdbx_strand_id
1 'polypeptide(L)'
;VEWIVGGLGVGLFGYNRKNFMFDSEQRVRREFQGQNMRIKRFELYREDVRDLVDLTVSKMDNYLVVGTLLLGFSVRFFCEGRPFRPEDWPSWLIWHWAVTNIGAFLYLALSMWLAMTASIAAHSFGVRMLTQFVRLPVATREELDAATAKAEDYEQAHLRDMVRLPLLRQQLRRLNAAMASDTASQSDQASADGEGEPDAGGDAGEAGTLGGPESTVDLEHIVLYRQAQENWQAYDAYARVCMAMGTNQLLCALSCYCCGLLVVEVRAPVTALCCVAVLQVSALLIVMLDVYDCGGRGTFKIAAALLFAHGLLCWVSTLGWSLRVPALRTGVSVLVPLVFLLHAAWVAFMMQLAGPERLDRVAL
;
A
#
# COMPACT_ATOMS: atom_id res chain seq x y z
N VAL A 1 62.47 -51.13 3.44
CA VAL A 1 61.36 -50.46 4.16
C VAL A 1 61.24 -48.99 3.76
N GLU A 2 62.34 -48.23 3.63
CA GLU A 2 62.32 -46.81 3.22
C GLU A 2 61.67 -46.54 1.86
N TRP A 3 61.87 -47.39 0.85
CA TRP A 3 61.21 -47.24 -0.47
C TRP A 3 59.68 -47.40 -0.45
N ILE A 4 59.16 -48.22 0.47
CA ILE A 4 57.71 -48.43 0.63
C ILE A 4 57.08 -47.26 1.38
N VAL A 5 57.79 -46.71 2.39
CA VAL A 5 57.35 -45.54 3.15
C VAL A 5 57.35 -44.27 2.27
N GLY A 6 58.36 -44.11 1.41
CA GLY A 6 58.43 -42.99 0.45
C GLY A 6 57.30 -43.02 -0.59
N GLY A 7 56.98 -44.19 -1.16
CA GLY A 7 55.89 -44.33 -2.13
C GLY A 7 54.50 -44.03 -1.54
N LEU A 8 54.24 -44.45 -0.29
CA LEU A 8 52.98 -44.17 0.40
C LEU A 8 52.83 -42.69 0.75
N GLY A 9 53.91 -42.02 1.17
CA GLY A 9 53.88 -40.60 1.52
C GLY A 9 53.53 -39.69 0.32
N VAL A 10 54.11 -39.97 -0.84
CA VAL A 10 53.81 -39.22 -2.09
C VAL A 10 52.36 -39.42 -2.52
N GLY A 11 51.84 -40.64 -2.43
CA GLY A 11 50.44 -40.94 -2.75
C GLY A 11 49.44 -40.23 -1.82
N LEU A 12 49.70 -40.24 -0.51
CA LEU A 12 48.88 -39.58 0.51
C LEU A 12 48.85 -38.06 0.32
N PHE A 13 50.01 -37.44 0.07
CA PHE A 13 50.09 -36.00 -0.17
C PHE A 13 49.31 -35.59 -1.42
N GLY A 14 49.45 -36.36 -2.51
CA GLY A 14 48.70 -36.13 -3.75
C GLY A 14 47.19 -36.26 -3.57
N TYR A 15 46.74 -37.23 -2.77
CA TYR A 15 45.33 -37.40 -2.44
C TYR A 15 44.77 -36.23 -1.63
N ASN A 16 45.45 -35.81 -0.56
CA ASN A 16 44.99 -34.71 0.28
C ASN A 16 44.96 -33.38 -0.47
N ARG A 17 45.95 -33.12 -1.34
CA ARG A 17 45.95 -31.92 -2.19
C ARG A 17 44.75 -31.92 -3.16
N LYS A 18 44.44 -33.06 -3.79
CA LYS A 18 43.27 -33.18 -4.68
C LYS A 18 41.96 -32.96 -3.93
N ASN A 19 41.82 -33.52 -2.73
CA ASN A 19 40.64 -33.31 -1.90
C ASN A 19 40.51 -31.86 -1.44
N PHE A 20 41.61 -31.22 -1.03
CA PHE A 20 41.59 -29.79 -0.69
C PHE A 20 41.12 -28.94 -1.88
N MET A 21 41.64 -29.21 -3.07
CA MET A 21 41.22 -28.49 -4.29
C MET A 21 39.75 -28.74 -4.61
N PHE A 22 39.26 -29.97 -4.43
CA PHE A 22 37.85 -30.30 -4.62
C PHE A 22 36.94 -29.60 -3.59
N ASP A 23 37.32 -29.59 -2.31
CA ASP A 23 36.58 -28.90 -1.25
C ASP A 23 36.59 -27.37 -1.45
N SER A 24 37.71 -26.82 -1.92
CA SER A 24 37.82 -25.42 -2.32
C SER A 24 36.85 -25.09 -3.46
N GLU A 25 36.81 -25.91 -4.50
CA GLU A 25 35.85 -25.74 -5.61
C GLU A 25 34.40 -25.81 -5.12
N GLN A 26 34.08 -26.72 -4.21
CA GLN A 26 32.75 -26.78 -3.60
C GLN A 26 32.43 -25.52 -2.78
N ARG A 27 33.39 -24.99 -2.03
CA ARG A 27 33.21 -23.76 -1.24
C ARG A 27 32.90 -22.58 -2.17
N VAL A 28 33.69 -22.40 -3.23
CA VAL A 28 33.45 -21.37 -4.26
C VAL A 28 32.04 -21.52 -4.85
N ARG A 29 31.63 -22.75 -5.19
CA ARG A 29 30.28 -23.01 -5.71
C ARG A 29 29.17 -22.67 -4.71
N ARG A 30 29.34 -23.00 -3.43
CA ARG A 30 28.38 -22.65 -2.37
C ARG A 30 28.28 -21.14 -2.18
N GLU A 31 29.41 -20.43 -2.15
CA GLU A 31 29.44 -18.97 -2.05
C GLU A 31 28.76 -18.31 -3.26
N PHE A 32 29.07 -18.78 -4.48
CA PHE A 32 28.42 -18.29 -5.69
C PHE A 32 26.91 -18.56 -5.68
N GLN A 33 26.48 -19.73 -5.22
CA GLN A 33 25.05 -20.02 -5.03
C GLN A 33 24.42 -19.10 -3.99
N GLY A 34 25.09 -18.85 -2.86
CA GLY A 34 24.65 -17.90 -1.84
C GLY A 34 24.49 -16.48 -2.38
N GLN A 35 25.47 -16.00 -3.14
CA GLN A 35 25.41 -14.71 -3.82
C GLN A 35 24.26 -14.65 -4.83
N ASN A 36 24.05 -15.71 -5.63
CA ASN A 36 22.94 -15.78 -6.57
C ASN A 36 21.58 -15.72 -5.86
N MET A 37 21.43 -16.41 -4.71
CA MET A 37 20.22 -16.31 -3.89
C MET A 37 20.00 -14.89 -3.33
N ARG A 38 21.06 -14.20 -2.90
CA ARG A 38 20.98 -12.79 -2.46
C ARG A 38 20.56 -11.88 -3.62
N ILE A 39 21.14 -12.04 -4.80
CA ILE A 39 20.78 -11.25 -5.99
C ILE A 39 19.31 -11.44 -6.33
N LYS A 40 18.83 -12.69 -6.43
CA LYS A 40 17.42 -13.00 -6.72
C LYS A 40 16.47 -12.39 -5.68
N ARG A 41 16.84 -12.41 -4.41
CA ARG A 41 16.06 -11.77 -3.34
C ARG A 41 15.95 -10.26 -3.55
N PHE A 42 17.04 -9.59 -3.90
CA PHE A 42 17.00 -8.16 -4.22
C PHE A 42 16.27 -7.85 -5.53
N GLU A 43 16.28 -8.75 -6.50
CA GLU A 43 15.45 -8.62 -7.71
C GLU A 43 13.96 -8.60 -7.35
N LEU A 44 13.51 -9.53 -6.50
CA LEU A 44 12.13 -9.57 -5.99
C LEU A 44 11.78 -8.26 -5.25
N TYR A 45 12.65 -7.75 -4.38
CA TYR A 45 12.41 -6.48 -3.69
C TYR A 45 12.26 -5.29 -4.64
N ARG A 46 12.98 -5.28 -5.76
CA ARG A 46 12.87 -4.22 -6.76
C ARG A 46 11.58 -4.36 -7.55
N GLU A 47 11.10 -5.57 -7.78
CA GLU A 47 9.80 -5.84 -8.40
C GLU A 47 8.67 -5.37 -7.47
N ASP A 48 8.70 -5.74 -6.20
CA ASP A 48 7.71 -5.30 -5.20
C ASP A 48 7.60 -3.78 -5.11
N VAL A 49 8.73 -3.06 -5.07
CA VAL A 49 8.74 -1.58 -5.05
C VAL A 49 8.14 -1.00 -6.34
N ARG A 50 8.40 -1.60 -7.51
CA ARG A 50 7.80 -1.14 -8.77
C ARG A 50 6.30 -1.37 -8.76
N ASP A 51 5.86 -2.56 -8.40
CA ASP A 51 4.45 -2.92 -8.38
C ASP A 51 3.64 -2.02 -7.43
N LEU A 52 4.19 -1.71 -6.24
CA LEU A 52 3.56 -0.78 -5.29
C LEU A 52 3.46 0.65 -5.82
N VAL A 53 4.49 1.14 -6.52
CA VAL A 53 4.50 2.47 -7.14
C VAL A 53 3.51 2.50 -8.30
N ASP A 54 3.55 1.50 -9.17
CA ASP A 54 2.70 1.39 -10.36
C ASP A 54 1.22 1.27 -9.97
N LEU A 55 0.91 0.55 -8.88
CA LEU A 55 -0.45 0.51 -8.32
C LEU A 55 -0.94 1.91 -7.92
N THR A 56 -0.08 2.70 -7.28
CA THR A 56 -0.42 4.08 -6.87
C THR A 56 -0.60 4.98 -8.08
N VAL A 57 0.31 4.92 -9.06
CA VAL A 57 0.25 5.72 -10.29
C VAL A 57 -1.00 5.36 -11.09
N SER A 58 -1.27 4.07 -11.30
CA SER A 58 -2.46 3.60 -12.01
C SER A 58 -3.76 4.06 -11.33
N LYS A 59 -3.81 4.04 -9.99
CA LYS A 59 -4.93 4.60 -9.24
C LYS A 59 -5.10 6.11 -9.47
N MET A 60 -4.01 6.88 -9.47
CA MET A 60 -4.08 8.33 -9.72
C MET A 60 -4.50 8.66 -11.15
N ASP A 61 -4.04 7.87 -12.12
CA ASP A 61 -4.43 8.02 -13.53
C ASP A 61 -5.93 7.78 -13.72
N ASN A 62 -6.51 6.80 -13.01
CA ASN A 62 -7.96 6.59 -13.00
C ASN A 62 -8.72 7.82 -12.46
N TYR A 63 -8.20 8.48 -11.41
CA TYR A 63 -8.78 9.72 -10.91
C TYR A 63 -8.71 10.85 -11.94
N LEU A 64 -7.61 10.95 -12.70
CA LEU A 64 -7.48 11.94 -13.77
C LEU A 64 -8.48 11.68 -14.91
N VAL A 65 -8.66 10.43 -15.33
CA VAL A 65 -9.64 10.07 -16.38
C VAL A 65 -11.06 10.39 -15.94
N VAL A 66 -11.46 9.98 -14.73
CA VAL A 66 -12.81 10.27 -14.23
C VAL A 66 -13.00 11.78 -14.00
N GLY A 67 -12.00 12.44 -13.40
CA GLY A 67 -12.02 13.88 -13.14
C GLY A 67 -12.16 14.71 -14.42
N THR A 68 -11.44 14.37 -15.50
CA THR A 68 -11.54 15.07 -16.80
C THR A 68 -12.91 14.92 -17.44
N LEU A 69 -13.52 13.71 -17.38
CA LEU A 69 -14.86 13.49 -17.90
C LEU A 69 -15.91 14.31 -17.15
N LEU A 70 -15.89 14.28 -15.82
CA LEU A 70 -16.81 15.05 -14.99
C LEU A 70 -16.62 16.56 -15.15
N LEU A 71 -15.37 17.02 -15.26
CA LEU A 71 -15.05 18.41 -15.53
C LEU A 71 -15.60 18.85 -16.89
N GLY A 72 -15.47 18.00 -17.92
CA GLY A 72 -16.07 18.21 -19.23
C GLY A 72 -17.59 18.35 -19.17
N PHE A 73 -18.26 17.51 -18.38
CA PHE A 73 -19.70 17.68 -18.12
C PHE A 73 -20.02 19.00 -17.42
N SER A 74 -19.27 19.39 -16.39
CA SER A 74 -19.49 20.67 -15.69
C SER A 74 -19.34 21.89 -16.61
N VAL A 75 -18.31 21.88 -17.48
CA VAL A 75 -18.08 22.94 -18.48
C VAL A 75 -19.21 22.96 -19.50
N ARG A 76 -19.57 21.80 -20.06
CA ARG A 76 -20.67 21.70 -21.03
C ARG A 76 -21.99 22.15 -20.42
N PHE A 77 -22.23 21.81 -19.16
CA PHE A 77 -23.42 22.23 -18.44
C PHE A 77 -23.44 23.76 -18.27
N PHE A 78 -22.31 24.39 -18.00
CA PHE A 78 -22.22 25.85 -17.91
C PHE A 78 -22.47 26.55 -19.25
N CYS A 79 -21.93 26.00 -20.35
CA CYS A 79 -22.01 26.60 -21.69
C CYS A 79 -23.36 26.34 -22.37
N GLU A 80 -23.82 25.09 -22.38
CA GLU A 80 -25.00 24.63 -23.12
C GLU A 80 -26.24 24.51 -22.23
N GLY A 81 -26.09 24.35 -20.92
CA GLY A 81 -27.19 24.17 -19.97
C GLY A 81 -27.98 25.45 -19.65
N ARG A 82 -27.97 26.44 -20.54
CA ARG A 82 -28.81 27.62 -20.37
C ARG A 82 -30.28 27.25 -20.57
N PRO A 83 -31.19 27.78 -19.74
CA PRO A 83 -32.61 27.55 -19.91
C PRO A 83 -33.10 28.09 -21.25
N PHE A 84 -34.05 27.40 -21.88
CA PHE A 84 -34.59 27.83 -23.18
C PHE A 84 -35.36 29.15 -23.05
N ARG A 85 -36.02 29.34 -21.89
CA ARG A 85 -36.72 30.59 -21.54
C ARG A 85 -36.18 31.16 -20.23
N PRO A 86 -35.09 31.95 -20.28
CA PRO A 86 -34.47 32.50 -19.07
C PRO A 86 -35.41 33.40 -18.26
N GLU A 87 -36.40 34.03 -18.91
CA GLU A 87 -37.39 34.90 -18.26
C GLU A 87 -38.36 34.14 -17.34
N ASP A 88 -38.62 32.87 -17.63
CA ASP A 88 -39.54 32.05 -16.82
C ASP A 88 -38.88 31.53 -15.54
N TRP A 89 -37.55 31.40 -15.55
CA TRP A 89 -36.78 30.85 -14.44
C TRP A 89 -36.61 31.89 -13.31
N PRO A 90 -36.86 31.51 -12.05
CA PRO A 90 -36.56 32.41 -10.94
C PRO A 90 -35.05 32.64 -10.85
N SER A 91 -34.65 33.91 -10.66
CA SER A 91 -33.23 34.31 -10.59
C SER A 91 -32.44 33.53 -9.52
N TRP A 92 -33.05 33.27 -8.37
CA TRP A 92 -32.39 32.50 -7.28
C TRP A 92 -32.02 31.09 -7.71
N LEU A 93 -32.79 30.44 -8.58
CA LEU A 93 -32.54 29.08 -9.04
C LEU A 93 -31.36 29.06 -10.01
N ILE A 94 -31.27 30.06 -10.88
CA ILE A 94 -30.12 30.24 -11.79
C ILE A 94 -28.84 30.47 -10.99
N TRP A 95 -28.89 31.33 -9.96
CA TRP A 95 -27.74 31.56 -9.09
C TRP A 95 -27.32 30.31 -8.32
N HIS A 96 -28.28 29.57 -7.75
CA HIS A 96 -27.98 28.34 -7.02
C HIS A 96 -27.37 27.26 -7.92
N TRP A 97 -27.93 27.08 -9.13
CA TRP A 97 -27.36 26.22 -10.17
C TRP A 97 -25.93 26.64 -10.55
N ALA A 98 -25.69 27.95 -10.75
CA ALA A 98 -24.37 28.45 -11.11
C ALA A 98 -23.34 28.22 -9.99
N VAL A 99 -23.70 28.50 -8.73
CA VAL A 99 -22.81 28.30 -7.57
C VAL A 99 -22.45 26.83 -7.39
N THR A 100 -23.43 25.92 -7.48
CA THR A 100 -23.17 24.48 -7.36
C THR A 100 -22.33 23.95 -8.51
N ASN A 101 -22.56 24.40 -9.74
CA ASN A 101 -21.73 23.99 -10.88
C ASN A 101 -20.30 24.55 -10.84
N ILE A 102 -20.11 25.81 -10.41
CA ILE A 102 -18.78 26.40 -10.19
C ILE A 102 -18.06 25.65 -9.06
N GLY A 103 -18.77 25.33 -7.98
CA GLY A 103 -18.25 24.48 -6.90
C GLY A 103 -17.78 23.12 -7.43
N ALA A 104 -18.60 22.46 -8.26
CA ALA A 104 -18.24 21.20 -8.90
C ALA A 104 -16.96 21.34 -9.74
N PHE A 105 -16.89 22.35 -10.60
CA PHE A 105 -15.71 22.64 -11.43
C PHE A 105 -14.44 22.81 -10.57
N LEU A 106 -14.50 23.64 -9.53
CA LEU A 106 -13.35 23.92 -8.67
C LEU A 106 -12.87 22.68 -7.92
N TYR A 107 -13.78 21.90 -7.34
CA TYR A 107 -13.39 20.67 -6.62
C TYR A 107 -12.85 19.60 -7.57
N LEU A 108 -13.41 19.43 -8.77
CA LEU A 108 -12.90 18.48 -9.76
C LEU A 108 -11.52 18.91 -10.29
N ALA A 109 -11.32 20.20 -10.57
CA ALA A 109 -10.01 20.72 -10.96
C ALA A 109 -8.96 20.54 -9.85
N LEU A 110 -9.33 20.81 -8.60
CA LEU A 110 -8.46 20.58 -7.45
C LEU A 110 -8.12 19.09 -7.27
N SER A 111 -9.10 18.20 -7.45
CA SER A 111 -8.88 16.75 -7.44
C SER A 111 -7.86 16.32 -8.48
N MET A 112 -7.98 16.80 -9.72
CA MET A 112 -7.03 16.48 -10.78
C MET A 112 -5.62 17.01 -10.46
N TRP A 113 -5.53 18.22 -9.93
CA TRP A 113 -4.25 18.81 -9.52
C TRP A 113 -3.56 17.97 -8.44
N LEU A 114 -4.30 17.56 -7.41
CA LEU A 114 -3.79 16.73 -6.32
C LEU A 114 -3.39 15.34 -6.82
N ALA A 115 -4.21 14.69 -7.66
CA ALA A 115 -3.89 13.38 -8.24
C ALA A 115 -2.62 13.43 -9.11
N MET A 116 -2.45 14.49 -9.91
CA MET A 116 -1.23 14.70 -10.71
C MET A 116 0.01 14.89 -9.82
N THR A 117 -0.12 15.67 -8.74
CA THR A 117 0.95 15.90 -7.78
C THR A 117 1.32 14.60 -7.05
N ALA A 118 0.33 13.80 -6.65
CA ALA A 118 0.53 12.50 -6.03
C ALA A 118 1.25 11.52 -6.97
N SER A 119 0.84 11.45 -8.23
CA SER A 119 1.44 10.58 -9.26
C SER A 119 2.92 10.93 -9.49
N ILE A 120 3.22 12.21 -9.71
CA ILE A 120 4.61 12.69 -9.90
C ILE A 120 5.47 12.39 -8.66
N ALA A 121 4.93 12.67 -7.47
CA ALA A 121 5.63 12.40 -6.21
C ALA A 121 5.92 10.90 -6.06
N ALA A 122 4.92 10.03 -6.19
CA ALA A 122 5.05 8.58 -6.08
C ALA A 122 6.10 8.03 -7.07
N HIS A 123 6.06 8.45 -8.33
CA HIS A 123 7.04 8.04 -9.33
C HIS A 123 8.46 8.50 -8.97
N SER A 124 8.62 9.76 -8.54
CA SER A 124 9.93 10.30 -8.15
C SER A 124 10.54 9.58 -6.95
N PHE A 125 9.74 9.27 -5.94
CA PHE A 125 10.18 8.53 -4.76
C PHE A 125 10.41 7.05 -5.07
N GLY A 126 9.61 6.45 -5.94
CA GLY A 126 9.82 5.09 -6.45
C GLY A 126 11.19 4.93 -7.13
N VAL A 127 11.53 5.83 -8.05
CA VAL A 127 12.85 5.85 -8.70
C VAL A 127 13.97 6.07 -7.67
N ARG A 128 13.77 6.95 -6.70
CA ARG A 128 14.74 7.19 -5.61
C ARG A 128 14.96 5.94 -4.75
N MET A 129 13.90 5.22 -4.40
CA MET A 129 13.98 3.96 -3.67
C MET A 129 14.79 2.91 -4.42
N LEU A 130 14.51 2.73 -5.71
CA LEU A 130 15.19 1.75 -6.55
C LEU A 130 16.66 2.10 -6.81
N THR A 131 17.06 3.37 -6.74
CA THR A 131 18.43 3.81 -7.06
C THR A 131 19.31 4.01 -5.82
N GLN A 132 18.72 4.40 -4.69
CA GLN A 132 19.46 4.73 -3.47
C GLN A 132 19.43 3.59 -2.44
N PHE A 133 18.29 2.92 -2.29
CA PHE A 133 18.08 1.99 -1.18
C PHE A 133 18.10 0.53 -1.63
N VAL A 134 17.44 0.19 -2.74
CA VAL A 134 17.39 -1.19 -3.25
C VAL A 134 18.47 -1.44 -4.30
N ARG A 135 19.72 -1.20 -3.91
CA ARG A 135 20.90 -1.49 -4.74
C ARG A 135 21.21 -2.98 -4.71
N LEU A 136 21.66 -3.53 -5.84
CA LEU A 136 22.10 -4.93 -5.88
C LEU A 136 23.30 -5.13 -4.94
N PRO A 137 23.32 -6.21 -4.14
CA PRO A 137 24.46 -6.54 -3.31
C PRO A 137 25.61 -6.97 -4.23
N VAL A 138 26.57 -6.08 -4.44
CA VAL A 138 27.81 -6.40 -5.15
C VAL A 138 28.77 -7.00 -4.12
N ALA A 139 29.23 -8.22 -4.39
CA ALA A 139 30.21 -8.88 -3.54
C ALA A 139 31.45 -7.98 -3.36
N THR A 140 31.88 -7.81 -2.12
CA THR A 140 33.10 -7.05 -1.86
C THR A 140 34.32 -7.83 -2.36
N ARG A 141 35.43 -7.13 -2.64
CA ARG A 141 36.68 -7.81 -3.02
C ARG A 141 37.13 -8.77 -1.94
N GLU A 142 36.92 -8.42 -0.67
CA GLU A 142 37.24 -9.28 0.47
C GLU A 142 36.40 -10.56 0.48
N GLU A 143 35.10 -10.49 0.20
CA GLU A 143 34.25 -11.68 0.05
C GLU A 143 34.69 -12.56 -1.13
N LEU A 144 35.07 -11.93 -2.25
CA LEU A 144 35.59 -12.65 -3.43
C LEU A 144 36.95 -13.31 -3.14
N ASP A 145 37.85 -12.60 -2.47
CA ASP A 145 39.18 -13.10 -2.11
C ASP A 145 39.06 -14.22 -1.06
N ALA A 146 38.14 -14.10 -0.10
CA ALA A 146 37.85 -15.14 0.89
C ALA A 146 37.21 -16.39 0.28
N ALA A 147 36.38 -16.21 -0.76
CA ALA A 147 35.82 -17.33 -1.51
C ALA A 147 36.88 -18.04 -2.37
N THR A 148 37.88 -17.30 -2.85
CA THR A 148 38.94 -17.81 -3.73
C THR A 148 40.07 -18.43 -2.92
N ALA A 149 39.95 -19.71 -2.52
CA ALA A 149 41.04 -20.38 -1.83
C ALA A 149 42.24 -20.54 -2.77
N LYS A 150 43.39 -20.00 -2.36
CA LYS A 150 44.63 -20.07 -3.15
C LYS A 150 45.34 -21.38 -2.86
N ALA A 151 46.07 -21.90 -3.85
CA ALA A 151 46.95 -23.04 -3.63
C ALA A 151 47.99 -22.77 -2.52
N GLU A 152 48.38 -21.51 -2.37
CA GLU A 152 49.25 -21.01 -1.31
C GLU A 152 48.66 -21.26 0.09
N ASP A 153 47.34 -21.17 0.26
CA ASP A 153 46.67 -21.42 1.55
C ASP A 153 46.82 -22.89 1.99
N TYR A 154 46.89 -23.81 1.03
CA TYR A 154 47.19 -25.23 1.32
C TYR A 154 48.64 -25.43 1.74
N GLU A 155 49.57 -24.69 1.13
CA GLU A 155 51.01 -24.79 1.43
C GLU A 155 51.36 -24.14 2.77
N GLN A 156 50.58 -23.14 3.19
CA GLN A 156 50.71 -22.48 4.50
C GLN A 156 49.98 -23.22 5.62
N ALA A 157 49.06 -24.13 5.30
CA ALA A 157 48.35 -24.92 6.30
C ALA A 157 49.30 -25.86 7.07
N HIS A 158 49.11 -25.99 8.39
CA HIS A 158 49.93 -26.87 9.21
C HIS A 158 49.87 -28.32 8.71
N LEU A 159 51.01 -29.03 8.73
CA LEU A 159 51.14 -30.44 8.34
C LEU A 159 50.09 -31.36 8.99
N ARG A 160 49.61 -31.01 10.20
CA ARG A 160 48.58 -31.74 10.92
C ARG A 160 47.19 -31.61 10.28
N ASP A 161 46.89 -30.48 9.66
CA ASP A 161 45.63 -30.22 8.95
C ASP A 161 45.65 -30.76 7.52
N MET A 162 46.84 -30.89 6.93
CA MET A 162 47.04 -31.51 5.63
C MET A 162 46.75 -33.02 5.64
N VAL A 163 46.81 -33.69 6.79
CA VAL A 163 46.55 -35.14 6.90
C VAL A 163 45.12 -35.39 7.41
N ARG A 164 44.14 -35.30 6.50
CA ARG A 164 42.75 -35.70 6.75
C ARG A 164 42.47 -37.09 6.19
N LEU A 165 42.62 -38.11 7.04
CA LEU A 165 42.19 -39.48 6.72
C LEU A 165 40.81 -39.76 7.34
N PRO A 166 39.71 -39.58 6.59
CA PRO A 166 38.35 -39.64 7.15
C PRO A 166 38.03 -41.00 7.76
N LEU A 167 38.44 -42.09 7.10
CA LEU A 167 38.20 -43.46 7.58
C LEU A 167 38.98 -43.77 8.86
N LEU A 168 40.22 -43.29 8.96
CA LEU A 168 41.10 -43.58 10.10
C LEU A 168 40.65 -42.80 11.34
N ARG A 169 40.17 -41.56 11.19
CA ARG A 169 39.53 -40.80 12.29
C ARG A 169 38.22 -41.43 12.74
N GLN A 170 37.39 -41.91 11.83
CA GLN A 170 36.14 -42.59 12.19
C GLN A 170 36.42 -43.92 12.91
N GLN A 171 37.41 -44.68 12.44
CA GLN A 171 37.86 -45.90 13.10
C GLN A 171 38.49 -45.63 14.46
N LEU A 172 39.38 -44.64 14.60
CA LEU A 172 39.96 -44.22 15.88
C LEU A 172 38.89 -43.74 16.87
N ARG A 173 37.89 -42.95 16.42
CA ARG A 173 36.77 -42.55 17.27
C ARG A 173 35.94 -43.74 17.71
N ARG A 174 35.65 -44.69 16.82
CA ARG A 174 34.94 -45.94 17.17
C ARG A 174 35.74 -46.79 18.15
N LEU A 175 37.06 -46.88 17.99
CA LEU A 175 37.96 -47.60 18.90
C LEU A 175 38.06 -46.91 20.26
N ASN A 176 38.20 -45.59 20.30
CA ASN A 176 38.20 -44.81 21.55
C ASN A 176 36.85 -44.92 22.26
N ALA A 177 35.74 -44.88 21.52
CA ALA A 177 34.41 -45.07 22.10
C ALA A 177 34.23 -46.49 22.66
N ALA A 178 34.70 -47.52 21.95
CA ALA A 178 34.69 -48.90 22.44
C ALA A 178 35.59 -49.10 23.69
N MET A 179 36.76 -48.47 23.71
CA MET A 179 37.66 -48.50 24.88
C MET A 179 37.11 -47.70 26.06
N ALA A 180 36.45 -46.57 25.81
CA ALA A 180 35.79 -45.77 26.84
C ALA A 180 34.59 -46.52 27.45
N SER A 181 33.80 -47.25 26.65
CA SER A 181 32.73 -48.11 27.17
C SER A 181 33.26 -49.30 27.97
N ASP A 182 34.40 -49.89 27.59
CA ASP A 182 35.04 -50.95 28.37
C ASP A 182 35.59 -50.43 29.71
N THR A 183 36.01 -49.18 29.77
CA THR A 183 36.54 -48.56 31.00
C THR A 183 35.42 -48.09 31.94
N ALA A 184 34.30 -47.61 31.41
CA ALA A 184 33.11 -47.24 32.21
C ALA A 184 32.36 -48.48 32.75
N SER A 185 32.53 -49.64 32.13
CA SER A 185 31.92 -50.90 32.59
C SER A 185 32.59 -51.51 33.83
N GLN A 186 33.62 -50.85 34.41
CA GLN A 186 34.37 -51.37 35.56
C GLN A 186 34.28 -50.52 36.84
N SER A 187 33.56 -49.39 36.83
CA SER A 187 33.48 -48.51 38.02
C SER A 187 32.09 -48.23 38.60
N ASP A 188 30.97 -48.59 37.96
CA ASP A 188 29.63 -48.36 38.54
C ASP A 188 28.83 -49.64 38.71
N GLN A 189 29.14 -50.33 39.81
CA GLN A 189 28.25 -51.28 40.47
C GLN A 189 27.91 -50.74 41.88
N ALA A 190 27.43 -49.50 41.96
CA ALA A 190 26.74 -48.98 43.14
C ALA A 190 25.93 -47.73 42.79
N SER A 191 24.67 -47.73 43.24
CA SER A 191 23.72 -46.61 43.23
C SER A 191 22.83 -46.53 41.97
N ALA A 192 21.69 -47.21 42.10
CA ALA A 192 20.47 -46.88 41.39
C ALA A 192 19.97 -45.49 41.81
N ASP A 193 19.11 -44.93 40.96
CA ASP A 193 18.31 -43.72 41.12
C ASP A 193 19.04 -42.40 40.77
N GLY A 194 18.95 -42.04 39.48
CA GLY A 194 19.33 -40.74 38.97
C GLY A 194 18.58 -40.43 37.68
N GLU A 195 17.76 -39.40 37.73
CA GLU A 195 16.92 -38.88 36.66
C GLU A 195 17.72 -38.64 35.36
N GLY A 196 17.11 -38.98 34.23
CA GLY A 196 17.69 -38.78 32.91
C GLY A 196 17.80 -37.30 32.55
N GLU A 197 18.96 -36.72 32.84
CA GLU A 197 19.38 -35.42 32.34
C GLU A 197 19.93 -35.60 30.91
N PRO A 198 19.37 -34.92 29.89
CA PRO A 198 19.84 -35.05 28.52
C PRO A 198 21.17 -34.32 28.36
N ASP A 199 22.24 -35.12 28.25
CA ASP A 199 23.61 -34.65 28.11
C ASP A 199 23.82 -33.86 26.81
N ALA A 200 24.46 -32.72 26.98
CA ALA A 200 24.80 -31.74 25.97
C ALA A 200 26.16 -32.11 25.35
N GLY A 201 26.17 -32.49 24.07
CA GLY A 201 27.44 -32.76 23.41
C GLY A 201 27.31 -33.18 21.96
N GLY A 202 27.16 -32.21 21.06
CA GLY A 202 27.08 -32.49 19.63
C GLY A 202 27.14 -31.27 18.75
N ASP A 203 28.24 -30.51 18.85
CA ASP A 203 28.68 -29.46 17.93
C ASP A 203 28.93 -30.05 16.52
N ALA A 204 27.84 -30.38 15.85
CA ALA A 204 27.80 -30.98 14.52
C ALA A 204 26.76 -30.24 13.68
N GLY A 205 27.19 -29.06 13.23
CA GLY A 205 26.55 -28.30 12.19
C GLY A 205 25.50 -27.34 12.72
N GLU A 206 25.74 -26.07 12.47
CA GLU A 206 24.72 -25.17 11.92
C GLU A 206 24.05 -25.85 10.71
N ALA A 207 23.26 -26.89 10.97
CA ALA A 207 22.10 -27.20 10.16
C ALA A 207 21.19 -25.99 10.37
N GLY A 208 21.31 -25.03 9.44
CA GLY A 208 20.59 -23.77 9.44
C GLY A 208 19.20 -23.98 10.00
N THR A 209 18.98 -23.40 11.17
CA THR A 209 17.71 -23.36 11.86
C THR A 209 16.70 -22.81 10.87
N LEU A 210 15.97 -23.71 10.21
CA LEU A 210 14.88 -23.38 9.31
C LEU A 210 13.80 -22.71 10.16
N GLY A 211 13.78 -21.38 10.13
CA GLY A 211 12.59 -20.57 10.40
C GLY A 211 12.09 -20.56 11.83
N GLY A 212 12.89 -20.02 12.76
CA GLY A 212 12.26 -19.22 13.82
C GLY A 212 11.66 -17.95 13.20
N PRO A 213 10.65 -17.29 13.83
CA PRO A 213 10.00 -16.08 13.32
C PRO A 213 10.90 -14.83 13.26
N GLU A 214 12.22 -15.01 13.23
CA GLU A 214 13.20 -13.98 12.89
C GLU A 214 13.19 -13.74 11.38
N SER A 215 12.29 -12.86 10.92
CA SER A 215 12.53 -12.14 9.68
C SER A 215 11.74 -10.83 9.60
N THR A 216 11.66 -10.07 10.70
CA THR A 216 11.24 -8.65 10.62
C THR A 216 12.21 -7.81 9.77
N VAL A 217 13.45 -8.30 9.57
CA VAL A 217 14.43 -7.79 8.59
C VAL A 217 13.94 -7.95 7.13
N ASP A 218 12.99 -8.86 6.86
CA ASP A 218 12.54 -9.16 5.48
C ASP A 218 11.58 -8.10 4.92
N LEU A 219 11.12 -7.14 5.72
CA LEU A 219 10.20 -6.09 5.29
C LEU A 219 10.78 -4.67 5.44
N GLU A 220 12.10 -4.51 5.61
CA GLU A 220 12.73 -3.18 5.72
C GLU A 220 12.40 -2.30 4.51
N HIS A 221 12.39 -2.88 3.30
CA HIS A 221 12.00 -2.17 2.08
C HIS A 221 10.52 -1.71 2.10
N ILE A 222 9.63 -2.45 2.77
CA ILE A 222 8.22 -2.07 2.94
C ILE A 222 8.09 -0.96 3.99
N VAL A 223 8.84 -1.02 5.08
CA VAL A 223 8.87 0.05 6.08
C VAL A 223 9.36 1.35 5.44
N LEU A 224 10.44 1.26 4.66
CA LEU A 224 10.95 2.39 3.88
C LEU A 224 9.93 2.90 2.86
N TYR A 225 9.22 2.01 2.17
CA TYR A 225 8.13 2.39 1.27
C TYR A 225 7.02 3.14 2.00
N ARG A 226 6.58 2.66 3.17
CA ARG A 226 5.55 3.32 3.98
C ARG A 226 5.99 4.72 4.42
N GLN A 227 7.24 4.89 4.85
CA GLN A 227 7.79 6.21 5.17
C GLN A 227 7.85 7.12 3.93
N ALA A 228 8.18 6.57 2.76
CA ALA A 228 8.13 7.34 1.53
C ALA A 228 6.68 7.76 1.20
N GLN A 229 5.72 6.86 1.40
CA GLN A 229 4.30 7.04 1.10
C GLN A 229 3.67 8.21 1.85
N GLU A 230 4.14 8.52 3.05
CA GLU A 230 3.71 9.69 3.82
C GLU A 230 3.84 11.01 3.02
N ASN A 231 4.78 11.09 2.08
CA ASN A 231 5.00 12.28 1.26
C ASN A 231 3.91 12.54 0.21
N TRP A 232 3.13 11.53 -0.19
CA TRP A 232 2.08 11.69 -1.22
C TRP A 232 0.70 11.18 -0.79
N GLN A 233 0.60 10.45 0.32
CA GLN A 233 -0.67 9.91 0.81
C GLN A 233 -1.72 10.99 1.07
N ALA A 234 -1.30 12.16 1.57
CA ALA A 234 -2.21 13.28 1.78
C ALA A 234 -2.81 13.76 0.45
N TYR A 235 -2.01 13.85 -0.62
CA TYR A 235 -2.50 14.25 -1.94
C TYR A 235 -3.50 13.23 -2.51
N ASP A 236 -3.23 11.93 -2.39
CA ASP A 236 -4.18 10.86 -2.79
C ASP A 236 -5.50 10.96 -2.01
N ALA A 237 -5.43 11.08 -0.69
CA ALA A 237 -6.61 11.19 0.17
C ALA A 237 -7.47 12.41 -0.18
N TYR A 238 -6.85 13.59 -0.28
CA TYR A 238 -7.58 14.81 -0.62
C TYR A 238 -8.05 14.85 -2.08
N ALA A 239 -7.34 14.20 -3.01
CA ALA A 239 -7.83 14.05 -4.39
C ALA A 239 -9.16 13.28 -4.40
N ARG A 240 -9.23 12.14 -3.70
CA ARG A 240 -10.47 11.36 -3.57
C ARG A 240 -11.61 12.17 -2.96
N VAL A 241 -11.36 12.89 -1.85
CA VAL A 241 -12.36 13.75 -1.22
C VAL A 241 -12.84 14.85 -2.17
N CYS A 242 -11.92 15.53 -2.87
CA CYS A 242 -12.28 16.59 -3.81
C CYS A 242 -13.10 16.05 -4.99
N MET A 243 -12.76 14.85 -5.50
CA MET A 243 -13.55 14.19 -6.55
C MET A 243 -14.98 13.88 -6.09
N ALA A 244 -15.12 13.31 -4.88
CA ALA A 244 -16.42 13.02 -4.29
C ALA A 244 -17.26 14.28 -4.08
N MET A 245 -16.64 15.34 -3.55
CA MET A 245 -17.27 16.64 -3.35
C MET A 245 -17.67 17.30 -4.67
N GLY A 246 -16.79 17.28 -5.67
CA GLY A 246 -17.07 17.81 -7.00
C GLY A 246 -18.22 17.07 -7.68
N THR A 247 -18.26 15.75 -7.57
CA THR A 247 -19.36 14.92 -8.11
C THR A 247 -20.69 15.21 -7.40
N ASN A 248 -20.67 15.32 -6.06
CA ASN A 248 -21.86 15.70 -5.30
C ASN A 248 -22.37 17.11 -5.67
N GLN A 249 -21.48 18.07 -5.87
CA GLN A 249 -21.84 19.41 -6.34
C GLN A 249 -22.44 19.39 -7.74
N LEU A 250 -21.90 18.56 -8.65
CA LEU A 250 -22.45 18.37 -9.98
C LEU A 250 -23.85 17.75 -9.95
N LEU A 251 -24.09 16.75 -9.08
CA LEU A 251 -25.42 16.16 -8.87
C LEU A 251 -26.42 17.17 -8.29
N CYS A 252 -25.98 18.03 -7.36
CA CYS A 252 -26.80 19.14 -6.87
C CYS A 252 -27.15 20.14 -7.99
N ALA A 253 -26.19 20.50 -8.84
CA ALA A 253 -26.43 21.38 -9.98
C ALA A 253 -27.42 20.74 -10.97
N LEU A 254 -27.25 19.45 -11.30
CA LEU A 254 -28.17 18.69 -12.14
C LEU A 254 -29.58 18.64 -11.53
N SER A 255 -29.69 18.41 -10.22
CA SER A 255 -30.96 18.40 -9.50
C SER A 255 -31.67 19.75 -9.60
N CYS A 256 -30.95 20.87 -9.46
CA CYS A 256 -31.51 22.21 -9.58
C CYS A 256 -31.94 22.54 -11.01
N TYR A 257 -31.16 22.10 -11.99
CA TYR A 257 -31.50 22.23 -13.40
C TYR A 257 -32.74 21.41 -13.77
N CYS A 258 -32.84 20.16 -13.31
CA CYS A 258 -34.03 19.34 -13.49
C CYS A 258 -35.28 19.99 -12.88
N CYS A 259 -35.16 20.62 -11.70
CA CYS A 259 -36.25 21.40 -11.13
C CYS A 259 -36.67 22.54 -12.06
N GLY A 260 -35.73 23.36 -12.55
CA GLY A 260 -36.06 24.44 -13.47
C GLY A 260 -36.71 23.94 -14.76
N LEU A 261 -36.09 22.98 -15.43
CA LEU A 261 -36.57 22.43 -16.70
C LEU A 261 -37.93 21.75 -16.55
N LEU A 262 -38.07 20.80 -15.62
CA LEU A 262 -39.26 19.97 -15.53
C LEU A 262 -40.42 20.68 -14.83
N VAL A 263 -40.17 21.51 -13.82
CA VAL A 263 -41.23 22.21 -13.10
C VAL A 263 -41.67 23.47 -13.84
N VAL A 264 -40.73 24.29 -14.32
CA VAL A 264 -41.05 25.59 -14.92
C VAL A 264 -41.41 25.46 -16.41
N GLU A 265 -40.58 24.77 -17.20
CA GLU A 265 -40.78 24.71 -18.66
C GLU A 265 -41.77 23.61 -19.07
N VAL A 266 -41.58 22.38 -18.57
CA VAL A 266 -42.40 21.22 -18.96
C VAL A 266 -43.68 21.08 -18.13
N ARG A 267 -43.76 21.71 -16.95
CA ARG A 267 -44.88 21.62 -16.00
C ARG A 267 -45.19 20.19 -15.54
N ALA A 268 -44.15 19.37 -15.38
CA ALA A 268 -44.21 17.99 -14.90
C ALA A 268 -43.54 17.85 -13.52
N PRO A 269 -44.15 18.35 -12.43
CA PRO A 269 -43.48 18.45 -11.12
C PRO A 269 -43.20 17.09 -10.47
N VAL A 270 -44.03 16.08 -10.74
CA VAL A 270 -43.83 14.71 -10.22
C VAL A 270 -42.59 14.08 -10.85
N THR A 271 -42.42 14.23 -12.16
CA THR A 271 -41.21 13.76 -12.86
C THR A 271 -39.97 14.45 -12.31
N ALA A 272 -40.06 15.76 -12.05
CA ALA A 272 -38.98 16.52 -11.43
C ALA A 272 -38.61 15.95 -10.05
N LEU A 273 -39.60 15.66 -9.20
CA LEU A 273 -39.38 15.06 -7.88
C LEU A 273 -38.68 13.71 -7.97
N CYS A 274 -39.09 12.85 -8.91
CA CYS A 274 -38.43 11.55 -9.14
C CYS A 274 -36.97 11.73 -9.56
N CYS A 275 -36.68 12.65 -10.49
CA CYS A 275 -35.30 12.96 -10.90
C CYS A 275 -34.46 13.47 -9.73
N VAL A 276 -34.99 14.41 -8.93
CA VAL A 276 -34.33 14.91 -7.72
C VAL A 276 -34.05 13.77 -6.76
N ALA A 277 -35.03 12.91 -6.46
CA ALA A 277 -34.87 11.79 -5.55
C ALA A 277 -33.75 10.84 -6.00
N VAL A 278 -33.72 10.47 -7.28
CA VAL A 278 -32.65 9.62 -7.85
C VAL A 278 -31.28 10.27 -7.71
N LEU A 279 -31.16 11.56 -8.05
CA LEU A 279 -29.89 12.28 -7.95
C LEU A 279 -29.42 12.43 -6.49
N GLN A 280 -30.32 12.65 -5.54
CA GLN A 280 -29.98 12.72 -4.11
C GLN A 280 -29.61 11.35 -3.54
N VAL A 281 -30.23 10.26 -3.99
CA VAL A 281 -29.82 8.90 -3.63
C VAL A 281 -28.43 8.61 -4.18
N SER A 282 -28.14 8.96 -5.43
CA SER A 282 -26.79 8.82 -6.01
C SER A 282 -25.75 9.62 -5.24
N ALA A 283 -26.06 10.87 -4.86
CA ALA A 283 -25.18 11.69 -4.03
C ALA A 283 -24.92 11.05 -2.66
N LEU A 284 -25.96 10.50 -2.03
CA LEU A 284 -25.82 9.78 -0.77
C LEU A 284 -24.96 8.51 -0.92
N LEU A 285 -25.13 7.76 -2.00
CA LEU A 285 -24.34 6.55 -2.27
C LEU A 285 -22.85 6.87 -2.48
N ILE A 286 -22.53 7.97 -3.14
CA ILE A 286 -21.14 8.45 -3.28
C ILE A 286 -20.56 8.76 -1.89
N VAL A 287 -21.31 9.48 -1.06
CA VAL A 287 -20.90 9.79 0.32
C VAL A 287 -20.73 8.49 1.12
N MET A 288 -21.64 7.52 0.98
CA MET A 288 -21.49 6.23 1.64
C MET A 288 -20.22 5.52 1.21
N LEU A 289 -19.91 5.48 -0.08
CA LEU A 289 -18.72 4.78 -0.59
C LEU A 289 -17.41 5.40 -0.10
N ASP A 290 -17.38 6.72 0.11
CA ASP A 290 -16.17 7.44 0.53
C ASP A 290 -16.03 7.62 2.05
N VAL A 291 -17.13 7.60 2.81
CA VAL A 291 -17.15 7.97 4.23
C VAL A 291 -17.49 6.78 5.16
N TYR A 292 -17.82 5.60 4.60
CA TYR A 292 -18.36 4.46 5.36
C TYR A 292 -17.57 4.13 6.65
N ASP A 293 -16.25 4.31 6.65
CA ASP A 293 -15.38 3.90 7.75
C ASP A 293 -15.19 4.97 8.85
N CYS A 294 -15.46 6.25 8.58
CA CYS A 294 -15.01 7.35 9.46
C CYS A 294 -16.06 7.85 10.46
N GLY A 295 -17.34 7.52 10.29
CA GLY A 295 -18.38 8.09 11.13
C GLY A 295 -19.49 7.09 11.37
N GLY A 296 -19.66 6.69 12.63
CA GLY A 296 -20.74 5.77 13.04
C GLY A 296 -22.12 6.25 12.57
N ARG A 297 -23.15 5.39 12.72
CA ARG A 297 -24.52 5.56 12.17
C ARG A 297 -25.17 6.96 12.31
N GLY A 298 -24.71 7.82 13.23
CA GLY A 298 -25.16 9.19 13.40
C GLY A 298 -24.74 10.15 12.27
N THR A 299 -23.48 10.12 11.81
CA THR A 299 -22.97 11.04 10.76
C THR A 299 -23.71 10.81 9.45
N PHE A 300 -23.95 9.54 9.11
CA PHE A 300 -24.72 9.15 7.94
C PHE A 300 -26.14 9.72 7.95
N LYS A 301 -26.84 9.67 9.10
CA LYS A 301 -28.20 10.22 9.22
C LYS A 301 -28.22 11.73 9.01
N ILE A 302 -27.21 12.44 9.52
CA ILE A 302 -27.07 13.89 9.34
C ILE A 302 -26.81 14.20 7.86
N ALA A 303 -25.90 13.47 7.21
CA ALA A 303 -25.61 13.61 5.79
C ALA A 303 -26.85 13.41 4.91
N ALA A 304 -27.57 12.31 5.13
CA ALA A 304 -28.82 12.02 4.44
C ALA A 304 -29.87 13.13 4.67
N ALA A 305 -30.04 13.57 5.92
CA ALA A 305 -30.98 14.63 6.24
C ALA A 305 -30.66 15.95 5.51
N LEU A 306 -29.39 16.38 5.50
CA LEU A 306 -28.95 17.60 4.82
C LEU A 306 -29.17 17.52 3.30
N LEU A 307 -28.77 16.42 2.67
CA LEU A 307 -28.92 16.20 1.21
C LEU A 307 -30.39 16.17 0.78
N PHE A 308 -31.21 15.33 1.42
CA PHE A 308 -32.62 15.20 1.06
C PHE A 308 -33.41 16.48 1.37
N ALA A 309 -33.17 17.10 2.52
CA ALA A 309 -33.84 18.36 2.83
C ALA A 309 -33.45 19.45 1.83
N HIS A 310 -32.21 19.49 1.33
CA HIS A 310 -31.79 20.44 0.32
C HIS A 310 -32.53 20.25 -1.01
N GLY A 311 -32.52 19.02 -1.54
CA GLY A 311 -33.20 18.69 -2.79
C GLY A 311 -34.71 18.93 -2.72
N LEU A 312 -35.37 18.49 -1.64
CA LEU A 312 -36.80 18.68 -1.42
C LEU A 312 -37.17 20.17 -1.30
N LEU A 313 -36.40 20.94 -0.55
CA LEU A 313 -36.69 22.37 -0.36
C LEU A 313 -36.49 23.17 -1.64
N CYS A 314 -35.48 22.82 -2.44
CA CYS A 314 -35.29 23.39 -3.78
C CYS A 314 -36.51 23.09 -4.67
N TRP A 315 -36.97 21.84 -4.72
CA TRP A 315 -38.14 21.42 -5.49
C TRP A 315 -39.43 22.15 -5.02
N VAL A 316 -39.72 22.19 -3.71
CA VAL A 316 -40.90 22.89 -3.16
C VAL A 316 -40.86 24.38 -3.50
N SER A 317 -39.69 25.02 -3.40
CA SER A 317 -39.52 26.44 -3.72
C SER A 317 -39.76 26.73 -5.19
N THR A 318 -39.26 25.87 -6.09
CA THR A 318 -39.51 25.97 -7.54
C THR A 318 -40.99 25.72 -7.87
N LEU A 319 -41.62 24.73 -7.24
CA LEU A 319 -43.04 24.43 -7.43
C LEU A 319 -43.92 25.60 -6.98
N GLY A 320 -43.69 26.13 -5.77
CA GLY A 320 -44.42 27.28 -5.24
C GLY A 320 -44.30 28.52 -6.14
N TRP A 321 -43.13 28.74 -6.74
CA TRP A 321 -42.92 29.78 -7.74
C TRP A 321 -43.74 29.53 -9.01
N SER A 322 -43.72 28.30 -9.53
CA SER A 322 -44.39 27.93 -10.79
C SER A 322 -45.92 28.05 -10.75
N LEU A 323 -46.53 27.89 -9.56
CA LEU A 323 -47.98 27.96 -9.38
C LEU A 323 -48.56 29.38 -9.47
N ARG A 324 -47.72 30.44 -9.50
CA ARG A 324 -48.12 31.86 -9.63
C ARG A 324 -49.17 32.36 -8.61
N VAL A 325 -49.32 31.69 -7.47
CA VAL A 325 -50.24 32.12 -6.39
C VAL A 325 -49.56 33.17 -5.50
N PRO A 326 -50.15 34.35 -5.25
CA PRO A 326 -49.51 35.43 -4.47
C PRO A 326 -49.10 35.02 -3.05
N ALA A 327 -49.95 34.27 -2.33
CA ALA A 327 -49.65 33.79 -0.99
C ALA A 327 -48.44 32.85 -0.93
N LEU A 328 -48.29 31.98 -1.95
CA LEU A 328 -47.14 31.08 -2.05
C LEU A 328 -45.85 31.84 -2.38
N ARG A 329 -45.93 32.94 -3.14
CA ARG A 329 -44.75 33.76 -3.47
C ARG A 329 -44.08 34.35 -2.23
N THR A 330 -44.86 34.81 -1.25
CA THR A 330 -44.33 35.26 0.04
C THR A 330 -43.65 34.10 0.79
N GLY A 331 -44.27 32.92 0.81
CA GLY A 331 -43.66 31.72 1.38
C GLY A 331 -42.33 31.35 0.73
N VAL A 332 -42.26 31.34 -0.61
CA VAL A 332 -41.03 31.04 -1.36
C VAL A 332 -39.90 32.00 -1.01
N SER A 333 -40.18 33.29 -0.79
CA SER A 333 -39.14 34.25 -0.40
C SER A 333 -38.47 33.92 0.94
N VAL A 334 -39.16 33.23 1.85
CA VAL A 334 -38.60 32.74 3.12
C VAL A 334 -37.85 31.41 2.94
N LEU A 335 -38.32 30.55 2.02
CA LEU A 335 -37.70 29.25 1.77
C LEU A 335 -36.37 29.36 0.99
N VAL A 336 -36.23 30.34 0.10
CA VAL A 336 -35.04 30.49 -0.74
C VAL A 336 -33.74 30.63 0.08
N PRO A 337 -33.63 31.53 1.08
CA PRO A 337 -32.44 31.59 1.94
C PRO A 337 -32.11 30.26 2.62
N LEU A 338 -33.13 29.50 3.03
CA LEU A 338 -32.94 28.19 3.66
C LEU A 338 -32.32 27.17 2.69
N VAL A 339 -32.65 27.22 1.39
CA VAL A 339 -32.02 26.36 0.37
C VAL A 339 -30.50 26.59 0.32
N PHE A 340 -30.07 27.86 0.29
CA PHE A 340 -28.66 28.24 0.28
C PHE A 340 -27.95 27.89 1.59
N LEU A 341 -28.59 28.15 2.74
CA LEU A 341 -28.04 27.81 4.06
C LEU A 341 -27.86 26.31 4.22
N LEU A 342 -28.81 25.51 3.75
CA LEU A 342 -28.74 24.06 3.82
C LEU A 342 -27.68 23.50 2.87
N HIS A 343 -27.50 24.11 1.70
CA HIS A 343 -26.38 23.79 0.82
C HIS A 343 -25.03 24.12 1.47
N ALA A 344 -24.90 25.31 2.05
CA ALA A 344 -23.68 25.71 2.74
C ALA A 344 -23.39 24.81 3.95
N ALA A 345 -24.42 24.43 4.72
CA ALA A 345 -24.31 23.48 5.82
C ALA A 345 -23.86 22.11 5.34
N TRP A 346 -24.37 21.63 4.19
CA TRP A 346 -23.91 20.40 3.56
C TRP A 346 -22.42 20.46 3.19
N VAL A 347 -21.98 21.54 2.55
CA VAL A 347 -20.55 21.72 2.20
C VAL A 347 -19.67 21.79 3.44
N ALA A 348 -20.09 22.55 4.46
CA ALA A 348 -19.36 22.68 5.71
C ALA A 348 -19.29 21.33 6.46
N PHE A 349 -20.38 20.56 6.47
CA PHE A 349 -20.41 19.22 7.06
C PHE A 349 -19.41 18.29 6.38
N MET A 350 -19.38 18.28 5.05
CA MET A 350 -18.41 17.48 4.30
C MET A 350 -16.96 17.94 4.50
N MET A 351 -16.72 19.25 4.63
CA MET A 351 -15.39 19.78 4.97
C MET A 351 -14.93 19.37 6.37
N GLN A 352 -15.84 19.33 7.35
CA GLN A 352 -15.53 18.84 8.70
C GLN A 352 -15.20 17.34 8.68
N LEU A 353 -15.96 16.58 7.90
CA LEU A 353 -15.79 15.14 7.76
C LEU A 353 -14.50 14.76 7.01
N ALA A 354 -14.07 15.62 6.08
CA ALA A 354 -12.79 15.51 5.38
C ALA A 354 -11.60 16.03 6.19
N GLY A 355 -11.84 16.63 7.37
CA GLY A 355 -10.77 17.15 8.21
C GLY A 355 -9.83 16.03 8.68
N PRO A 356 -8.52 16.30 8.81
CA PRO A 356 -7.59 15.30 9.31
C PRO A 356 -7.99 14.91 10.73
N GLU A 357 -8.18 13.61 10.97
CA GLU A 357 -8.45 13.11 12.30
C GLU A 357 -7.22 13.38 13.18
N ARG A 358 -7.40 14.14 14.27
CA ARG A 358 -6.29 14.37 15.21
C ARG A 358 -5.95 13.04 15.87
N LEU A 359 -4.77 12.52 15.54
CA LEU A 359 -4.20 11.27 16.05
C LEU A 359 -4.12 11.21 17.59
N ASP A 360 -4.29 12.33 18.29
CA ASP A 360 -4.25 12.43 19.76
C ASP A 360 -5.27 11.54 20.50
N ARG A 361 -6.26 10.95 19.81
CA ARG A 361 -7.28 10.06 20.42
C ARG A 361 -7.05 8.57 20.20
N VAL A 362 -6.08 8.19 19.37
CA VAL A 362 -5.66 6.80 19.24
C VAL A 362 -4.45 6.62 20.14
N ALA A 363 -4.70 6.52 21.45
CA ALA A 363 -3.69 6.03 22.38
C ALA A 363 -3.32 4.60 21.92
N LEU A 364 -2.11 4.46 21.40
CA LEU A 364 -1.48 3.18 21.06
C LEU A 364 -1.35 2.28 22.30
#